data_AF-A0A3M1EFL4-F1
#
_entry.id   AF-A0A3M1EFL4-F1
#
_cell.length_a   1.000
_cell.length_b   1.000
_cell.length_c   1.000
_cell.angle_alpha   90.00
_cell.angle_beta   90.00
_cell.angle_gamma   90.00
#
_symmetry.space_group_name_H-M   'P 1'
#
loop_
_entity.id
_entity.type
_entity.pdbx_description
1 polymer ?
#
loop_
_entity_poly.entity_id
_entity_poly.type
_entity_poly.pdbx_seq_one_letter_code
_entity_poly.pdbx_strand_id
1 'polypeptide(L)'
;VKVGVGPGSICITRIVTGFGVPQLTAIVECAQVAREYGVPIIADGGIRNSGDLVKALAAGACSVMLGSLLAGTRESPGVVITRNGRRYKVSRGMASLGAAMSRPDRQYENGDDDPAWTRMVAEGVEAAVPYRGSVNDVLHELIGGLRSGLSYGGAMTIEELQANAEFVPITWAGLRESKPHDVEVL
;
A
#
# COMPACT_ATOMS: atom_id res chain seq x y z
N VAL A 1 -8.73 12.21 -6.45
CA VAL A 1 -8.39 12.29 -5.00
C VAL A 1 -7.53 11.10 -4.59
N LYS A 2 -6.43 11.31 -3.85
CA LYS A 2 -5.61 10.21 -3.30
C LYS A 2 -6.12 9.84 -1.90
N VAL A 3 -6.52 8.59 -1.68
CA VAL A 3 -7.23 8.14 -0.49
C VAL A 3 -6.35 7.20 0.34
N GLY A 4 -6.11 7.57 1.59
CA GLY A 4 -5.43 6.71 2.57
C GLY A 4 -4.76 7.51 3.68
N VAL A 5 -5.14 7.22 4.93
CA VAL A 5 -4.51 7.79 6.13
C VAL A 5 -4.11 6.66 7.09
N GLY A 6 -2.81 6.47 7.25
CA GLY A 6 -2.23 5.40 8.05
C GLY A 6 -2.26 3.95 7.52
N PRO A 7 -2.63 3.61 6.26
CA PRO A 7 -2.68 2.21 5.82
C PRO A 7 -1.33 1.65 5.32
N GLY A 8 -0.33 2.52 5.13
CA GLY A 8 0.96 2.14 4.53
C GLY A 8 1.74 1.15 5.39
N SER A 9 2.47 0.23 4.77
CA SER A 9 3.21 -0.85 5.46
C SER A 9 4.30 -0.38 6.42
N ILE A 10 4.81 0.83 6.22
CA ILE A 10 5.88 1.45 7.01
C ILE A 10 5.39 2.73 7.69
N CYS A 11 4.07 2.95 7.70
CA CYS A 11 3.43 4.09 8.32
C CYS A 11 2.99 3.70 9.74
N ILE A 12 3.33 4.53 10.71
CA ILE A 12 2.93 4.38 12.11
C ILE A 12 2.06 5.54 12.59
N THR A 13 1.57 6.40 11.68
CA THR A 13 0.68 7.54 11.97
C THR A 13 -0.46 7.18 12.90
N ARG A 14 -1.13 6.03 12.69
CA ARG A 14 -2.27 5.62 13.55
C ARG A 14 -1.87 5.42 15.00
N ILE A 15 -0.68 4.89 15.23
CA ILE A 15 -0.15 4.63 16.57
C ILE A 15 0.36 5.91 17.20
N VAL A 16 1.06 6.74 16.42
CA VAL A 16 1.67 7.99 16.90
C VAL A 16 0.62 9.07 17.18
N THR A 17 -0.39 9.19 16.31
CA THR A 17 -1.36 10.31 16.33
C THR A 17 -2.76 9.90 16.79
N GLY A 18 -3.09 8.61 16.76
CA GLY A 18 -4.47 8.13 16.96
C GLY A 18 -5.39 8.29 15.76
N PHE A 19 -4.95 8.93 14.67
CA PHE A 19 -5.79 9.20 13.49
C PHE A 19 -5.56 8.20 12.36
N GLY A 20 -6.67 7.76 11.76
CA GLY A 20 -6.69 6.94 10.55
C GLY A 20 -8.03 6.25 10.34
N VAL A 21 -8.27 5.77 9.12
CA VAL A 21 -9.51 5.06 8.76
C VAL A 21 -9.15 3.73 8.10
N PRO A 22 -9.76 2.59 8.46
CA PRO A 22 -9.57 1.33 7.74
C PRO A 22 -9.71 1.52 6.22
N GLN A 23 -8.72 1.04 5.47
CA GLN A 23 -8.52 1.50 4.08
C GLN A 23 -9.70 1.18 3.16
N LEU A 24 -10.33 0.02 3.34
CA LEU A 24 -11.50 -0.35 2.54
C LEU A 24 -12.67 0.62 2.78
N THR A 25 -12.97 0.94 4.05
CA THR A 25 -13.97 1.95 4.42
C THR A 25 -13.63 3.31 3.83
N ALA A 26 -12.37 3.75 3.96
CA ALA A 26 -11.93 5.04 3.42
C ALA A 26 -12.14 5.13 1.90
N ILE A 27 -11.84 4.05 1.17
CA ILE A 27 -12.06 3.98 -0.28
C ILE A 27 -13.56 4.07 -0.60
N VAL A 28 -14.40 3.26 0.06
CA VAL A 28 -15.85 3.24 -0.19
C VAL A 28 -16.49 4.61 0.04
N GLU A 29 -16.22 5.23 1.19
CA GLU A 29 -16.80 6.52 1.55
C GLU A 29 -16.31 7.65 0.63
N CYS A 30 -15.02 7.68 0.30
CA CYS A 30 -14.48 8.67 -0.64
C CYS A 30 -14.98 8.45 -2.07
N ALA A 31 -15.12 7.19 -2.51
CA ALA A 31 -15.61 6.86 -3.85
C ALA A 31 -17.06 7.30 -4.04
N GLN A 32 -17.90 7.14 -3.01
CA GLN A 32 -19.30 7.55 -3.04
C GLN A 32 -19.44 9.03 -3.41
N VAL A 33 -18.74 9.90 -2.67
CA VAL A 33 -18.76 11.35 -2.95
C VAL A 33 -18.05 11.66 -4.26
N ALA A 34 -16.88 11.08 -4.53
CA ALA A 34 -16.10 11.42 -5.71
C ALA A 34 -16.83 11.09 -7.03
N ARG A 35 -17.67 10.04 -7.04
CA ARG A 35 -18.54 9.70 -8.18
C ARG A 35 -19.56 10.78 -8.51
N GLU A 36 -20.13 11.45 -7.50
CA GLU A 36 -21.10 12.55 -7.71
C GLU A 36 -20.49 13.72 -8.50
N TYR A 37 -19.16 13.89 -8.40
CA TYR A 37 -18.41 14.94 -9.08
C TYR A 37 -17.61 14.43 -10.29
N GLY A 38 -17.72 13.14 -10.65
CA GLY A 38 -16.92 12.54 -11.73
C GLY A 38 -15.41 12.58 -11.49
N VAL A 39 -14.96 12.62 -10.24
CA VAL A 39 -13.54 12.72 -9.87
C VAL A 39 -12.98 11.33 -9.58
N PRO A 40 -11.89 10.88 -10.23
CA PRO A 40 -11.32 9.57 -9.95
C PRO A 40 -10.61 9.55 -8.60
N ILE A 41 -10.61 8.39 -7.95
CA ILE A 41 -9.83 8.18 -6.71
C ILE A 41 -8.70 7.17 -6.90
N ILE A 42 -7.63 7.36 -6.13
CA ILE A 42 -6.45 6.49 -6.07
C ILE A 42 -6.41 5.90 -4.67
N ALA A 43 -6.49 4.57 -4.55
CA ALA A 43 -6.29 3.88 -3.27
C ALA A 43 -4.80 3.80 -2.94
N ASP A 44 -4.36 4.49 -1.89
CA ASP A 44 -2.95 4.61 -1.52
C ASP A 44 -2.62 3.91 -0.21
N GLY A 45 -1.81 2.86 -0.31
CA GLY A 45 -1.30 2.08 0.82
C GLY A 45 -2.19 0.92 1.26
N GLY A 46 -1.59 0.00 2.02
CA GLY A 46 -2.27 -1.17 2.60
C GLY A 46 -2.43 -2.38 1.66
N ILE A 47 -2.10 -2.25 0.38
CA ILE A 47 -2.20 -3.36 -0.60
C ILE A 47 -1.01 -4.30 -0.44
N ARG A 48 -1.28 -5.57 -0.11
CA ARG A 48 -0.25 -6.59 0.16
C ARG A 48 -0.14 -7.67 -0.92
N ASN A 49 -1.18 -7.84 -1.72
CA ASN A 49 -1.27 -8.82 -2.80
C ASN A 49 -2.31 -8.39 -3.84
N SER A 50 -2.45 -9.18 -4.91
CA SER A 50 -3.42 -8.94 -5.98
C SER A 50 -4.88 -8.95 -5.50
N GLY A 51 -5.23 -9.77 -4.51
CA GLY A 51 -6.58 -9.79 -3.93
C GLY A 51 -6.95 -8.48 -3.22
N ASP A 52 -6.01 -7.88 -2.48
CA ASP A 52 -6.21 -6.55 -1.88
C ASP A 52 -6.35 -5.47 -2.97
N LEU A 53 -5.61 -5.59 -4.09
CA LEU A 53 -5.74 -4.71 -5.26
C LEU A 53 -7.13 -4.81 -5.88
N VAL A 54 -7.64 -6.02 -6.10
CA VAL A 54 -9.00 -6.26 -6.61
C VAL A 54 -10.04 -5.65 -5.69
N LYS A 55 -9.93 -5.87 -4.36
CA LYS A 55 -10.85 -5.28 -3.37
C LYS A 55 -10.85 -3.76 -3.40
N ALA A 56 -9.68 -3.14 -3.54
CA ALA A 56 -9.56 -1.67 -3.62
C ALA A 56 -10.26 -1.12 -4.88
N LEU A 57 -10.07 -1.76 -6.04
CA LEU A 57 -10.72 -1.36 -7.28
C LEU A 57 -12.23 -1.58 -7.23
N ALA A 58 -12.68 -2.76 -6.75
CA ALA A 58 -14.09 -3.10 -6.56
C ALA A 58 -14.79 -2.13 -5.59
N ALA A 59 -14.09 -1.65 -4.56
CA ALA A 59 -14.62 -0.68 -3.61
C ALA A 59 -14.82 0.74 -4.20
N GLY A 60 -14.40 0.98 -5.44
CA GLY A 60 -14.62 2.24 -6.15
C GLY A 60 -13.34 3.03 -6.48
N ALA A 61 -12.16 2.47 -6.25
CA ALA A 61 -10.92 3.11 -6.70
C ALA A 61 -10.70 2.93 -8.21
N CYS A 62 -10.32 3.99 -8.90
CA CYS A 62 -9.98 3.94 -10.34
C CYS A 62 -8.57 3.39 -10.56
N SER A 63 -7.69 3.56 -9.58
CA SER A 63 -6.32 3.03 -9.60
C SER A 63 -5.79 2.84 -8.18
N VAL A 64 -4.63 2.17 -8.08
CA VAL A 64 -3.96 1.91 -6.82
C VAL A 64 -2.54 2.48 -6.84
N MET A 65 -2.08 2.98 -5.70
CA MET A 65 -0.70 3.41 -5.48
C MET A 65 0.03 2.36 -4.63
N LEU A 66 1.13 1.83 -5.16
CA LEU A 66 1.87 0.72 -4.56
C LEU A 66 3.26 1.17 -4.08
N GLY A 67 3.53 0.93 -2.81
CA GLY A 67 4.86 1.15 -2.21
C GLY A 67 5.59 -0.19 -1.99
N SER A 68 5.23 -0.89 -0.92
CA SER A 68 5.93 -2.11 -0.44
C SER A 68 6.08 -3.22 -1.49
N LEU A 69 5.07 -3.41 -2.34
CA LEU A 69 5.10 -4.40 -3.42
C LEU A 69 6.18 -4.10 -4.47
N LEU A 70 6.48 -2.82 -4.70
CA LEU A 70 7.47 -2.37 -5.69
C LEU A 70 8.82 -2.04 -5.05
N ALA A 71 8.88 -1.81 -3.74
CA ALA A 71 10.10 -1.37 -3.05
C ALA A 71 11.26 -2.38 -3.15
N GLY A 72 10.99 -3.67 -3.26
CA GLY A 72 11.99 -4.73 -3.36
C GLY A 72 12.47 -5.05 -4.78
N THR A 73 11.99 -4.34 -5.81
CA THR A 73 12.34 -4.66 -7.20
C THR A 73 13.75 -4.20 -7.56
N ARG A 74 14.29 -4.72 -8.65
CA ARG A 74 15.59 -4.29 -9.20
C ARG A 74 15.58 -2.80 -9.54
N GLU A 75 14.48 -2.32 -10.11
CA GLU A 75 14.31 -0.95 -10.62
C GLU A 75 14.08 0.08 -9.50
N SER A 76 13.69 -0.34 -8.29
CA SER A 76 13.58 0.58 -7.15
C SER A 76 14.97 1.16 -6.78
N PRO A 77 15.04 2.35 -6.16
CA PRO A 77 16.33 2.92 -5.75
C PRO A 77 17.03 2.09 -4.65
N GLY A 78 18.34 2.33 -4.47
CA GLY A 78 19.14 1.71 -3.42
C GLY A 78 19.80 0.39 -3.81
N VAL A 79 20.64 -0.14 -2.91
CA VAL A 79 21.44 -1.35 -3.13
C VAL A 79 20.75 -2.60 -2.61
N VAL A 80 21.05 -3.75 -3.23
CA VAL A 80 20.63 -5.06 -2.74
C VAL A 80 21.60 -5.52 -1.66
N ILE A 81 21.08 -5.86 -0.48
CA ILE A 81 21.84 -6.39 0.65
C ILE A 81 21.53 -7.87 0.86
N THR A 82 22.52 -8.66 1.24
CA THR A 82 22.34 -10.08 1.56
C THR A 82 22.42 -10.28 3.07
N ARG A 83 21.39 -10.90 3.66
CA ARG A 83 21.32 -11.25 5.08
C ARG A 83 20.82 -12.67 5.24
N ASN A 84 21.60 -13.51 5.92
CA ASN A 84 21.28 -14.94 6.15
C ASN A 84 20.89 -15.69 4.85
N GLY A 85 21.67 -15.48 3.78
CA GLY A 85 21.42 -16.11 2.47
C GLY A 85 20.23 -15.57 1.69
N ARG A 86 19.48 -14.59 2.23
CA ARG A 86 18.34 -13.95 1.54
C ARG A 86 18.70 -12.52 1.13
N ARG A 87 18.18 -12.11 -0.03
CA ARG A 87 18.39 -10.76 -0.60
C ARG A 87 17.27 -9.81 -0.16
N TYR A 88 17.63 -8.57 0.15
CA TYR A 88 16.74 -7.50 0.59
C TYR A 88 17.11 -6.17 -0.06
N LYS A 89 16.19 -5.20 -0.01
CA LYS A 89 16.45 -3.78 -0.26
C LYS A 89 15.95 -2.94 0.91
N VAL A 90 16.51 -1.75 1.08
CA VAL A 90 16.06 -0.81 2.10
C VAL A 90 14.87 0.00 1.57
N SER A 91 13.80 0.05 2.35
CA SER A 91 12.62 0.88 2.11
C SER A 91 12.36 1.74 3.33
N ARG A 92 11.99 3.01 3.14
CA ARG A 92 11.75 3.94 4.23
C ARG A 92 10.49 4.76 4.01
N GLY A 93 9.76 5.02 5.09
CA GLY A 93 8.60 5.91 5.06
C GLY A 93 9.07 7.33 4.79
N MET A 94 8.33 8.10 3.97
CA MET A 94 8.69 9.49 3.70
C MET A 94 8.60 10.39 4.95
N ALA A 95 7.89 9.95 5.98
CA ALA A 95 7.81 10.57 7.31
C ALA A 95 8.74 9.90 8.35
N SER A 96 9.73 9.12 7.90
CA SER A 96 10.79 8.58 8.77
C SER A 96 11.90 9.60 8.99
N LEU A 97 12.65 9.42 10.08
CA LEU A 97 13.78 10.30 10.41
C LEU A 97 14.82 10.35 9.30
N GLY A 98 15.26 9.20 8.77
CA GLY A 98 16.26 9.18 7.70
C GLY A 98 15.76 9.80 6.39
N ALA A 99 14.45 9.69 6.09
CA ALA A 99 13.85 10.42 4.97
C ALA A 99 13.83 11.94 5.22
N ALA A 100 13.51 12.38 6.43
CA ALA A 100 13.52 13.80 6.81
C ALA A 100 14.92 14.41 6.77
N MET A 101 15.93 13.69 7.26
CA MET A 101 17.35 14.11 7.19
C MET A 101 17.85 14.26 5.75
N SER A 102 17.27 13.51 4.80
CA SER A 102 17.65 13.57 3.38
C SER A 102 17.02 14.73 2.60
N ARG A 103 16.16 15.54 3.25
CA ARG A 103 15.45 16.65 2.60
C ARG A 103 16.21 17.96 2.79
N PRO A 104 16.72 18.59 1.71
CA PRO A 104 17.50 19.82 1.82
C PRO A 104 16.64 21.05 2.18
N ASP A 105 15.36 21.03 1.86
CA ASP A 105 14.39 22.13 2.01
C ASP A 105 13.90 22.36 3.45
N ARG A 106 14.12 21.40 4.36
CA ARG A 106 13.65 21.45 5.75
C ARG A 106 14.76 21.48 6.79
N GLN A 107 16.00 21.74 6.41
CA GLN A 107 17.11 21.69 7.38
C GLN A 107 17.01 22.82 8.40
N TYR A 108 16.49 24.00 8.05
CA TYR A 108 16.34 25.13 8.97
C TYR A 108 14.98 25.79 8.76
N GLU A 109 13.95 25.29 9.44
CA GLU A 109 12.68 26.02 9.57
C GLU A 109 12.83 26.99 10.76
N ASN A 110 12.57 28.29 10.53
CA ASN A 110 12.44 29.36 11.55
C ASN A 110 13.71 29.95 12.20
N GLY A 111 14.88 29.91 11.54
CA GLY A 111 16.06 30.66 12.03
C GLY A 111 16.67 30.15 13.34
N ASP A 112 16.32 28.91 13.72
CA ASP A 112 16.97 28.17 14.80
C ASP A 112 18.26 27.50 14.29
N ASP A 113 19.29 27.42 15.14
CA ASP A 113 20.57 26.71 14.86
C ASP A 113 20.40 25.17 14.82
N ASP A 114 19.27 24.65 15.30
CA ASP A 114 18.98 23.21 15.35
C ASP A 114 18.25 22.72 14.09
N PRO A 115 18.71 21.62 13.47
CA PRO A 115 18.05 21.07 12.31
C PRO A 115 16.60 20.64 12.60
N ALA A 116 15.63 20.97 11.74
CA ALA A 116 14.20 20.73 12.01
C ALA A 116 13.85 19.25 12.26
N TRP A 117 14.64 18.31 11.75
CA TRP A 117 14.46 16.87 12.00
C TRP A 117 14.71 16.46 13.46
N THR A 118 15.47 17.24 14.24
CA THR A 118 15.76 16.93 15.66
C THR A 118 14.53 17.02 16.55
N ARG A 119 13.56 17.87 16.18
CA ARG A 119 12.30 18.08 16.90
C ARG A 119 11.13 17.29 16.30
N MET A 120 11.38 16.56 15.21
CA MET A 120 10.35 15.83 14.49
C MET A 120 10.03 14.50 15.19
N VAL A 121 8.75 14.25 15.45
CA VAL A 121 8.25 12.93 15.82
C VAL A 121 7.98 12.14 14.53
N ALA A 122 8.72 11.04 14.34
CA ALA A 122 8.61 10.25 13.11
C ALA A 122 7.30 9.45 13.05
N GLU A 123 6.62 9.50 11.90
CA GLU A 123 5.42 8.71 11.61
C GLU A 123 5.67 7.59 10.60
N GLY A 124 6.93 7.37 10.23
CA GLY A 124 7.35 6.31 9.34
C GLY A 124 8.59 5.59 9.85
N VAL A 125 8.74 4.33 9.47
CA VAL A 125 9.89 3.49 9.81
C VAL A 125 10.77 3.21 8.59
N GLU A 126 12.01 2.84 8.85
CA GLU A 126 12.91 2.24 7.87
C GLU A 126 12.90 0.71 8.03
N ALA A 127 12.79 0.00 6.93
CA ALA A 127 12.63 -1.45 6.94
C ALA A 127 13.37 -2.10 5.76
N ALA A 128 13.92 -3.29 6.00
CA ALA A 128 14.40 -4.15 4.94
C ALA A 128 13.21 -4.92 4.33
N VAL A 129 13.03 -4.81 3.01
CA VAL A 129 12.02 -5.56 2.26
C VAL A 129 12.70 -6.66 1.43
N PRO A 130 12.10 -7.86 1.31
CA PRO A 130 12.67 -8.91 0.47
C PRO A 130 12.88 -8.44 -0.97
N TYR A 131 13.96 -8.88 -1.61
CA TYR A 131 14.19 -8.64 -3.03
C TYR A 131 13.16 -9.42 -3.87
N ARG A 132 12.48 -8.73 -4.79
CA ARG A 132 11.33 -9.26 -5.54
C ARG A 132 11.60 -9.50 -7.04
N GLY A 133 12.84 -9.35 -7.50
CA GLY A 133 13.15 -9.49 -8.93
C GLY A 133 12.80 -8.24 -9.72
N SER A 134 12.38 -8.41 -10.98
CA SER A 134 12.01 -7.30 -11.85
C SER A 134 10.64 -6.74 -11.48
N VAL A 135 10.44 -5.44 -11.66
CA VAL A 135 9.11 -4.82 -11.59
C VAL A 135 8.11 -5.48 -12.54
N ASN A 136 8.57 -5.94 -13.70
CA ASN A 136 7.72 -6.60 -14.69
C ASN A 136 7.11 -7.89 -14.14
N ASP A 137 7.89 -8.69 -13.39
CA ASP A 137 7.43 -9.95 -12.81
C ASP A 137 6.35 -9.69 -11.74
N VAL A 138 6.58 -8.68 -10.90
CA VAL A 138 5.61 -8.26 -9.88
C VAL A 138 4.31 -7.75 -10.52
N LEU A 139 4.40 -6.91 -11.56
CA LEU A 139 3.23 -6.40 -12.27
C LEU A 139 2.48 -7.52 -12.99
N HIS A 140 3.18 -8.49 -13.57
CA HIS A 140 2.57 -9.64 -14.23
C HIS A 140 1.72 -10.46 -13.24
N GLU A 141 2.23 -10.73 -12.03
CA GLU A 141 1.48 -11.41 -10.97
C GLU A 141 0.24 -10.61 -10.53
N LEU A 142 0.40 -9.30 -10.32
CA LEU A 142 -0.70 -8.42 -9.91
C LEU A 142 -1.81 -8.33 -10.97
N ILE A 143 -1.43 -8.19 -12.25
CA ILE A 143 -2.36 -8.14 -13.37
C ILE A 143 -3.04 -9.50 -13.56
N GLY A 144 -2.31 -10.60 -13.40
CA GLY A 144 -2.89 -11.95 -13.44
C GLY A 144 -3.98 -12.14 -12.39
N GLY A 145 -3.70 -11.74 -11.14
CA GLY A 145 -4.69 -11.77 -10.07
C GLY A 145 -5.86 -10.81 -10.30
N LEU A 146 -5.62 -9.62 -10.87
CA LEU A 146 -6.70 -8.70 -11.25
C LEU A 146 -7.62 -9.30 -12.31
N ARG A 147 -7.08 -9.91 -13.38
CA ARG A 147 -7.87 -10.57 -14.43
C ARG A 147 -8.71 -11.71 -13.86
N SER A 148 -8.15 -12.50 -12.94
CA SER A 148 -8.91 -13.53 -12.23
C SER A 148 -10.01 -12.92 -11.36
N GLY A 149 -9.72 -11.84 -10.63
CA GLY A 149 -10.69 -11.12 -9.82
C GLY A 149 -11.84 -10.53 -10.61
N LEU A 150 -11.57 -9.95 -11.80
CA LEU A 150 -12.59 -9.47 -12.73
C LEU A 150 -13.55 -10.59 -13.14
N SER A 151 -13.01 -11.76 -13.48
CA SER A 151 -13.82 -12.93 -13.85
C SER A 151 -14.75 -13.39 -12.71
N TYR A 152 -14.25 -13.52 -11.48
CA TYR A 152 -15.07 -13.86 -10.31
C TYR A 152 -16.09 -12.77 -9.95
N GLY A 153 -15.78 -11.51 -10.21
CA GLY A 153 -16.69 -10.37 -10.07
C GLY A 153 -17.68 -10.20 -11.21
N GLY A 154 -17.71 -11.13 -12.18
CA GLY A 154 -18.61 -11.06 -13.34
C GLY A 154 -18.38 -9.82 -14.19
N ALA A 155 -17.13 -9.38 -14.34
CA ALA A 155 -16.75 -8.13 -14.98
C ALA A 155 -15.64 -8.31 -16.02
N MET A 156 -15.68 -7.49 -17.07
CA MET A 156 -14.66 -7.35 -18.11
C MET A 156 -13.90 -6.02 -18.00
N THR A 157 -14.45 -5.06 -17.24
CA THR A 157 -13.87 -3.74 -16.99
C THR A 157 -13.85 -3.43 -15.49
N ILE A 158 -13.08 -2.41 -15.09
CA ILE A 158 -13.04 -1.97 -13.69
C ILE A 158 -14.39 -1.34 -13.30
N GLU A 159 -15.03 -0.65 -14.24
CA GLU A 159 -16.34 -0.04 -14.08
C GLU A 159 -17.41 -1.10 -13.83
N GLU A 160 -17.40 -2.19 -14.61
CA GLU A 160 -18.29 -3.34 -14.37
C GLU A 160 -18.00 -4.00 -13.01
N LEU A 161 -16.73 -4.14 -12.63
CA LEU A 161 -16.37 -4.71 -11.33
C LEU A 161 -16.95 -3.85 -10.19
N GLN A 162 -16.86 -2.53 -10.30
CA GLN A 162 -17.41 -1.60 -9.31
C GLN A 162 -18.94 -1.62 -9.26
N ALA A 163 -19.61 -1.88 -10.39
CA ALA A 163 -21.06 -1.99 -10.46
C ALA A 163 -21.58 -3.33 -9.91
N ASN A 164 -20.81 -4.42 -10.11
CA ASN A 164 -21.24 -5.78 -9.80
C ASN A 164 -20.78 -6.28 -8.43
N ALA A 165 -19.70 -5.73 -7.88
CA ALA A 165 -19.07 -6.27 -6.69
C ALA A 165 -19.93 -6.09 -5.43
N GLU A 166 -20.11 -7.20 -4.72
CA GLU A 166 -20.67 -7.23 -3.37
C GLU A 166 -19.62 -7.69 -2.37
N PHE A 167 -19.67 -7.15 -1.16
CA PHE A 167 -18.74 -7.49 -0.08
C PHE A 167 -19.46 -8.18 1.06
N VAL A 168 -18.87 -9.26 1.56
CA VAL A 168 -19.31 -9.96 2.76
C VAL A 168 -18.27 -9.79 3.87
N PRO A 169 -18.64 -9.27 5.06
CA PRO A 169 -17.74 -9.22 6.20
C PRO A 169 -17.37 -10.64 6.67
N ILE A 170 -16.09 -10.86 6.94
CA ILE A 170 -15.59 -12.14 7.47
C ILE A 170 -14.93 -11.96 8.82
N THR A 171 -14.99 -13.00 9.65
CA THR A 171 -14.24 -13.07 10.91
C THR A 171 -12.79 -13.50 10.66
N TRP A 172 -11.97 -13.51 11.71
CA TRP A 172 -10.62 -14.06 11.65
C TRP A 172 -10.57 -15.53 11.23
N ALA A 173 -11.60 -16.32 11.56
CA ALA A 173 -11.69 -17.71 11.13
C ALA A 173 -11.85 -17.79 9.60
N GLY A 174 -12.70 -16.94 9.00
CA GLY A 174 -12.85 -16.85 7.55
C GLY A 174 -11.57 -16.37 6.85
N LEU A 175 -10.81 -15.46 7.48
CA LEU A 175 -9.51 -15.06 6.92
C LEU A 175 -8.48 -16.20 6.98
N ARG A 176 -8.53 -17.05 8.00
CA ARG A 176 -7.67 -18.24 8.09
C ARG A 176 -8.03 -19.25 7.00
N GLU A 177 -9.33 -19.48 6.78
CA GLU A 177 -9.85 -20.32 5.69
C GLU A 177 -9.43 -19.78 4.31
N SER A 178 -9.35 -18.46 4.13
CA SER A 178 -8.94 -17.84 2.87
C SER A 178 -7.46 -18.08 2.50
N LYS A 179 -6.63 -18.57 3.41
CA LYS A 179 -5.21 -18.89 3.17
C LYS A 179 -5.04 -20.39 3.02
N PRO A 180 -3.92 -20.90 2.47
CA PRO A 180 -3.62 -22.32 2.57
C PRO A 180 -3.66 -22.78 4.04
N HIS A 181 -4.46 -23.80 4.31
CA HIS A 181 -4.58 -24.42 5.63
C HIS A 181 -4.68 -25.95 5.48
N ASP A 182 -4.24 -26.67 6.50
CA ASP A 182 -4.24 -28.14 6.57
C ASP A 182 -3.42 -28.84 5.46
N VAL A 183 -2.42 -28.14 4.90
CA VAL A 183 -1.48 -28.64 3.89
C VAL A 183 -0.06 -28.10 4.12
N GLU A 184 0.95 -28.82 3.63
CA GLU A 184 2.33 -28.33 3.55
C GLU A 184 2.52 -27.58 2.22
N VAL A 185 2.86 -26.29 2.30
CA VAL A 185 3.13 -25.46 1.12
C VAL A 185 4.54 -25.77 0.62
N LEU A 186 4.65 -26.18 -0.64
CA LEU A 186 5.91 -26.48 -1.33
C LEU A 186 6.69 -25.21 -1.71
#